data_AF-U2Y2W5-F1
#
_entry.id   AF-U2Y2W5-F1
#
_cell.length_a   1.000
_cell.length_b   1.000
_cell.length_c   1.000
_cell.angle_alpha   90.00
_cell.angle_beta   90.00
_cell.angle_gamma   90.00
#
_symmetry.space_group_name_H-M   'P 1'
#
loop_
_entity.id
_entity.type
_entity.pdbx_description
1 polymer ?
#
loop_
_entity_poly.entity_id
_entity_poly.type
_entity_poly.pdbx_seq_one_letter_code
_entity_poly.pdbx_strand_id
1 'polypeptide(L)'
;MGVIGHNYIRKVENFDGYEVLAHPLAHRDDRVFHRGEAETSRVSITYASHDVQIARPTGIGSRGRIAILMHSGLGCRVLEFYESALPIATILLSLPEREQYALAYALFEQADECAGGARAAEAQRWADAFVDGRIRKRRSGGRRYVHIETPDEKALRRS
;
A
#
# COMPACT_ATOMS: atom_id res chain seq x y z
N MET A 1 4.36 -20.94 -2.21
CA MET A 1 4.57 -19.48 -2.09
C MET A 1 3.22 -18.81 -1.99
N GLY A 2 2.82 -18.40 -0.78
CA GLY A 2 1.64 -17.55 -0.62
C GLY A 2 1.95 -16.18 -1.21
N VAL A 3 1.24 -15.80 -2.25
CA VAL A 3 1.32 -14.46 -2.82
C VAL A 3 0.83 -13.49 -1.75
N ILE A 4 1.74 -12.74 -1.11
CA ILE A 4 1.44 -11.57 -0.29
C ILE A 4 1.03 -10.43 -1.26
N GLY A 5 0.04 -10.66 -2.11
CA GLY A 5 -0.27 -9.85 -3.28
C GLY A 5 -1.50 -8.96 -3.12
N HIS A 6 -1.88 -8.63 -1.89
CA HIS A 6 -3.06 -7.81 -1.65
C HIS A 6 -2.79 -6.52 -0.88
N ASN A 7 -1.54 -6.17 -0.59
CA ASN A 7 -1.17 -4.83 -0.12
C ASN A 7 -1.09 -3.89 -1.33
N TYR A 8 -2.23 -3.66 -1.99
CA TYR A 8 -2.32 -2.79 -3.14
C TYR A 8 -2.83 -1.42 -2.70
N ILE A 9 -1.92 -0.44 -2.66
CA ILE A 9 -2.34 0.96 -2.54
C ILE A 9 -2.96 1.38 -3.86
N ARG A 10 -4.25 1.70 -3.81
CA ARG A 10 -5.01 2.21 -4.95
C ARG A 10 -5.40 3.66 -4.75
N LYS A 11 -5.32 4.45 -5.82
CA LYS A 11 -5.98 5.75 -5.88
C LYS A 11 -7.47 5.53 -6.13
N VAL A 12 -8.31 6.26 -5.41
CA VAL A 12 -9.77 6.24 -5.54
C VAL A 12 -10.26 7.68 -5.66
N GLU A 13 -11.49 7.87 -6.16
CA GLU A 13 -12.10 9.21 -6.23
C GLU A 13 -12.59 9.64 -4.85
N ASN A 14 -13.24 8.72 -4.13
CA ASN A 14 -13.75 8.90 -2.79
C ASN A 14 -13.65 7.58 -2.00
N PHE A 15 -14.11 7.60 -0.75
CA PHE A 15 -14.16 6.42 0.11
C PHE A 15 -15.54 5.76 0.14
N ASP A 16 -16.34 5.92 -0.91
CA ASP A 16 -17.58 5.18 -1.05
C ASP A 16 -17.27 3.67 -1.12
N GLY A 17 -18.10 2.86 -0.47
CA GLY A 17 -17.87 1.41 -0.38
C GLY A 17 -16.96 0.99 0.79
N TYR A 18 -16.69 1.89 1.73
CA TYR A 18 -16.04 1.57 3.00
C TYR A 18 -16.88 2.01 4.19
N GLU A 19 -16.95 1.14 5.20
CA GLU A 19 -17.53 1.42 6.50
C GLU A 19 -16.39 1.85 7.44
N VAL A 20 -16.41 3.11 7.87
CA VAL A 20 -15.38 3.65 8.79
C VAL A 20 -15.55 3.03 10.17
N LEU A 21 -14.48 2.41 10.66
CA LEU A 21 -14.40 1.84 12.00
C LEU A 21 -13.76 2.81 13.00
N ALA A 22 -12.78 3.60 12.55
CA ALA A 22 -12.12 4.60 13.37
C ALA A 22 -11.60 5.76 12.51
N HIS A 23 -11.63 6.98 13.07
CA HIS A 23 -11.13 8.21 12.43
C HIS A 23 -10.26 8.97 13.44
N PRO A 24 -9.05 8.48 13.72
CA PRO A 24 -8.18 9.08 14.73
C PRO A 24 -7.72 10.48 14.30
N LEU A 25 -7.70 11.43 15.24
CA LEU A 25 -7.26 12.81 15.01
C LEU A 25 -7.98 13.46 13.81
N ALA A 26 -9.31 13.33 13.76
CA ALA A 26 -10.14 13.83 12.67
C ALA A 26 -9.97 15.36 12.45
N HIS A 27 -9.73 16.11 13.53
CA HIS A 27 -9.43 17.52 13.44
C HIS A 27 -7.99 17.74 12.97
N ARG A 28 -7.86 18.58 11.93
CA ARG A 28 -6.58 18.89 11.27
C ARG A 28 -5.47 19.30 12.23
N ASP A 29 -5.81 20.10 13.22
CA ASP A 29 -4.82 20.73 14.10
C ASP A 29 -4.34 19.78 15.21
N ASP A 30 -5.02 18.65 15.41
CA ASP A 30 -4.58 17.62 16.35
C ASP A 30 -3.40 16.78 15.80
N ARG A 31 -3.18 16.82 14.48
CA ARG A 31 -2.13 16.10 13.74
C ARG A 31 -0.78 16.81 13.78
N VAL A 32 -0.40 17.27 14.96
CA VAL A 32 0.91 17.90 15.25
C VAL A 32 1.61 17.08 16.32
N PHE A 33 2.85 16.68 16.04
CA PHE A 33 3.67 15.84 16.92
C PHE A 33 4.96 16.60 17.27
N HIS A 34 5.21 16.79 18.56
CA HIS A 34 6.38 17.50 19.05
C HIS A 34 7.53 16.51 19.32
N ARG A 35 8.74 16.83 18.84
CA ARG A 35 9.93 16.01 19.08
C ARG A 35 10.63 16.45 20.37
N GLY A 36 10.29 15.81 21.50
CA GLY A 36 11.00 15.93 22.78
C GLY A 36 10.40 16.92 23.80
N GLU A 37 10.69 16.69 25.09
CA GLU A 37 10.26 17.49 26.25
C GLU A 37 11.24 18.63 26.62
N ALA A 38 12.39 18.74 25.96
CA ALA A 38 13.39 19.74 26.32
C ALA A 38 13.11 21.12 25.70
N GLU A 39 13.07 22.16 26.56
CA GLU A 39 12.63 23.53 26.27
C GLU A 39 13.35 24.24 25.10
N THR A 40 14.49 23.75 24.63
CA THR A 40 15.36 24.46 23.69
C THR A 40 15.19 24.06 22.22
N SER A 41 14.33 23.08 21.91
CA SER A 41 14.10 22.63 20.53
C SER A 41 12.67 22.09 20.34
N ARG A 42 11.69 22.97 20.22
CA ARG A 42 10.31 22.59 19.84
C ARG A 42 10.20 22.35 18.33
N VAL A 43 10.99 21.43 17.79
CA VAL A 43 10.81 20.96 16.41
C VAL A 43 9.55 20.10 16.39
N SER A 44 8.56 20.55 15.62
CA SER A 44 7.27 19.88 15.49
C SER A 44 7.12 19.34 14.08
N ILE A 45 6.63 18.12 13.95
CA ILE A 45 6.27 17.52 12.67
C ILE A 45 4.75 17.62 12.56
N THR A 46 4.27 18.25 11.49
CA THR A 46 2.84 18.35 11.21
C THR A 46 2.46 17.41 10.08
N TYR A 47 1.40 16.64 10.32
CA TYR A 47 0.74 15.80 9.32
C TYR A 47 -0.67 16.33 9.02
N ALA A 48 -0.90 17.63 9.20
CA ALA A 48 -2.21 18.26 9.04
C ALA A 48 -2.87 17.96 7.69
N SER A 49 -2.08 17.78 6.63
CA SER A 49 -2.55 17.45 5.28
C SER A 49 -2.88 15.98 5.05
N HIS A 50 -2.71 15.10 6.03
CA HIS A 50 -2.92 13.66 5.91
C HIS A 50 -4.06 13.25 6.84
N ASP A 51 -5.24 13.03 6.28
CA ASP A 51 -6.39 12.54 7.02
C ASP A 51 -6.44 11.01 6.88
N VAL A 52 -6.52 10.31 8.01
CA VAL A 52 -6.41 8.86 8.08
C VAL A 52 -7.67 8.27 8.70
N GLN A 53 -8.24 7.27 8.04
CA GLN A 53 -9.36 6.49 8.56
C GLN A 53 -9.04 5.00 8.47
N ILE A 54 -9.58 4.24 9.41
CA ILE A 54 -9.53 2.78 9.41
C ILE A 54 -10.92 2.28 9.11
N ALA A 55 -11.07 1.39 8.14
CA ALA A 55 -12.37 1.02 7.60
C ALA A 55 -12.45 -0.44 7.16
N ARG A 56 -13.67 -0.93 6.92
CA ARG A 56 -13.93 -2.22 6.26
C ARG A 56 -14.53 -2.00 4.88
N PRO A 57 -14.08 -2.70 3.83
CA PRO A 57 -14.76 -2.64 2.54
C PRO A 57 -16.16 -3.27 2.63
N THR A 58 -17.16 -2.70 1.97
CA THR A 58 -18.57 -3.15 2.08
C THR A 58 -19.05 -4.02 0.91
N GLY A 59 -18.21 -4.26 -0.09
CA GLY A 59 -18.54 -5.03 -1.30
C GLY A 59 -18.52 -6.57 -1.15
N ILE A 60 -19.02 -7.29 -2.16
CA ILE A 60 -18.98 -8.76 -2.20
C ILE A 60 -17.53 -9.26 -2.11
N GLY A 61 -17.27 -10.21 -1.20
CA GLY A 61 -15.92 -10.76 -0.99
C GLY A 61 -15.02 -9.91 -0.09
N SER A 62 -15.57 -8.91 0.61
CA SER A 62 -14.82 -8.04 1.52
C SER A 62 -14.59 -8.62 2.93
N ARG A 63 -15.23 -9.76 3.27
CA ARG A 63 -15.10 -10.36 4.61
C ARG A 63 -13.64 -10.65 4.95
N GLY A 64 -13.25 -10.30 6.17
CA GLY A 64 -11.89 -10.49 6.68
C GLY A 64 -10.86 -9.54 6.08
N ARG A 65 -11.30 -8.43 5.45
CA ARG A 65 -10.42 -7.34 4.99
C ARG A 65 -10.63 -6.10 5.85
N ILE A 66 -9.55 -5.37 6.02
CA ILE A 66 -9.51 -4.05 6.62
C ILE A 66 -8.76 -3.11 5.65
N ALA A 67 -9.05 -1.82 5.76
CA ALA A 67 -8.48 -0.79 4.94
C ALA A 67 -7.97 0.36 5.81
N ILE A 68 -6.83 0.92 5.43
CA ILE A 68 -6.41 2.26 5.85
C ILE A 68 -6.69 3.19 4.67
N LEU A 69 -7.54 4.19 4.92
CA LEU A 69 -7.94 5.22 3.97
C LEU A 69 -7.10 6.46 4.26
N MET A 70 -6.48 7.02 3.22
CA MET A 70 -5.62 8.20 3.31
C MET A 70 -6.13 9.26 2.35
N HIS A 71 -6.56 10.40 2.88
CA HIS A 71 -6.81 11.59 2.08
C HIS A 71 -5.69 12.60 2.31
N SER A 72 -5.04 13.01 1.21
CA SER A 72 -4.00 14.04 1.26
C SER A 72 -4.04 14.94 0.03
N GLY A 73 -3.07 15.85 -0.09
CA GLY A 73 -2.89 16.67 -1.29
C GLY A 73 -2.69 15.84 -2.59
N LEU A 74 -2.41 14.54 -2.47
CA LEU A 74 -2.29 13.61 -3.59
C LEU A 74 -3.63 12.92 -3.97
N GLY A 75 -4.71 13.27 -3.28
CA GLY A 75 -6.06 12.71 -3.44
C GLY A 75 -6.36 11.60 -2.42
N CYS A 76 -7.42 10.83 -2.72
CA CYS A 76 -7.84 9.69 -1.91
C CYS A 76 -7.08 8.43 -2.31
N ARG A 77 -6.50 7.74 -1.34
CA ARG A 77 -5.81 6.46 -1.54
C ARG A 77 -6.24 5.46 -0.48
N VAL A 78 -6.21 4.19 -0.83
CA VAL A 78 -6.60 3.11 0.06
C VAL A 78 -5.58 1.98 0.04
N LEU A 79 -5.17 1.56 1.23
CA LEU A 79 -4.40 0.36 1.48
C LEU A 79 -5.32 -0.68 2.09
N GLU A 80 -5.65 -1.73 1.34
CA GLU A 80 -6.40 -2.88 1.87
C GLU A 80 -5.44 -4.01 2.26
N PHE A 81 -5.81 -4.78 3.27
CA PHE A 81 -5.13 -6.02 3.63
C PHE A 81 -6.10 -6.99 4.30
N TYR A 82 -5.74 -8.27 4.28
CA TYR A 82 -6.49 -9.30 5.00
C TYR A 82 -6.13 -9.26 6.48
N GLU A 83 -7.15 -9.28 7.33
CA GLU A 83 -7.00 -9.35 8.79
C GLU A 83 -6.26 -10.62 9.23
N SER A 84 -6.35 -11.70 8.45
CA SER A 84 -5.59 -12.94 8.68
C SER A 84 -4.11 -12.83 8.35
N ALA A 85 -3.71 -11.89 7.48
CA ALA A 85 -2.30 -11.73 7.08
C ALA A 85 -1.52 -10.95 8.14
N LEU A 86 -2.18 -10.00 8.79
CA LEU A 86 -1.66 -9.24 9.92
C LEU A 86 -2.82 -9.07 10.91
N PRO A 87 -2.75 -9.66 12.12
CA PRO A 87 -3.75 -9.44 13.18
C PRO A 87 -3.59 -8.03 13.79
N ILE A 88 -3.26 -7.05 12.96
CA ILE A 88 -3.02 -5.67 13.33
C ILE A 88 -4.32 -4.90 13.46
N ALA A 89 -5.42 -5.38 12.87
CA ALA A 89 -6.73 -4.74 12.95
C ALA A 89 -7.20 -4.55 14.40
N THR A 90 -7.20 -5.62 15.20
CA THR A 90 -7.62 -5.56 16.60
C THR A 90 -6.70 -4.67 17.42
N ILE A 91 -5.38 -4.78 17.22
CA ILE A 91 -4.40 -3.95 17.94
C ILE A 91 -4.62 -2.49 17.57
N LEU A 92 -4.64 -2.16 16.28
CA LEU A 92 -4.79 -0.79 15.78
C LEU A 92 -6.06 -0.14 16.30
N LEU A 93 -7.19 -0.86 16.31
CA LEU A 93 -8.47 -0.36 16.80
C LEU A 93 -8.53 -0.19 18.34
N SER A 94 -7.63 -0.83 19.07
CA SER A 94 -7.55 -0.73 20.54
C SER A 94 -6.61 0.37 21.05
N LEU A 95 -5.79 0.95 20.17
CA LEU A 95 -4.83 1.98 20.55
C LEU A 95 -5.51 3.32 20.84
N PRO A 96 -4.94 4.15 21.73
CA PRO A 96 -5.29 5.57 21.85
C PRO A 96 -5.17 6.29 20.51
N GLU A 97 -5.99 7.32 20.27
CA GLU A 97 -6.10 7.97 18.96
C GLU A 97 -4.77 8.42 18.36
N ARG A 98 -3.87 9.02 19.17
CA ARG A 98 -2.56 9.48 18.67
C ARG A 98 -1.67 8.32 18.20
N GLU A 99 -1.67 7.22 18.95
CA GLU A 99 -0.92 6.01 18.61
C GLU A 99 -1.54 5.29 17.41
N GLN A 100 -2.88 5.23 17.38
CA GLN A 100 -3.65 4.69 16.27
C GLN A 100 -3.35 5.44 14.97
N TYR A 101 -3.39 6.78 14.99
CA TYR A 101 -3.03 7.62 13.84
C TYR A 101 -1.58 7.37 13.40
N ALA A 102 -0.64 7.44 14.34
CA ALA A 102 0.79 7.31 14.04
C ALA A 102 1.10 5.95 13.40
N LEU A 103 0.55 4.87 13.96
CA LEU A 103 0.74 3.52 13.42
C LEU A 103 0.06 3.35 12.06
N ALA A 104 -1.19 3.79 11.90
CA ALA A 104 -1.90 3.70 10.61
C ALA A 104 -1.19 4.48 9.51
N TYR A 105 -0.74 5.70 9.81
CA TYR A 105 0.04 6.54 8.89
C TYR A 105 1.35 5.86 8.49
N ALA A 106 2.12 5.36 9.47
CA ALA A 106 3.39 4.69 9.21
C ALA A 106 3.24 3.42 8.37
N LEU A 107 2.22 2.59 8.66
CA LEU A 107 1.91 1.40 7.84
C LEU A 107 1.60 1.79 6.39
N PHE A 108 0.85 2.87 6.20
CA PHE A 108 0.49 3.35 4.87
C PHE A 108 1.71 3.81 4.07
N GLU A 109 2.52 4.70 4.64
CA GLU A 109 3.73 5.23 3.99
C GLU A 109 4.74 4.12 3.69
N GLN A 110 4.98 3.21 4.64
CA GLN A 110 5.90 2.11 4.44
C GLN A 110 5.41 1.15 3.33
N ALA A 111 4.11 0.91 3.25
CA ALA A 111 3.54 0.12 2.18
C ALA A 111 3.69 0.81 0.81
N ASP A 112 3.58 2.15 0.72
CA ASP A 112 3.78 2.89 -0.54
C ASP A 112 5.23 2.85 -0.98
N GLU A 113 6.17 3.04 -0.05
CA GLU A 113 7.60 2.94 -0.32
C GLU A 113 7.98 1.54 -0.81
N CYS A 114 7.55 0.49 -0.09
CA CYS A 114 7.82 -0.90 -0.49
C CYS A 114 7.18 -1.23 -1.85
N ALA A 115 5.96 -0.75 -2.12
CA ALA A 115 5.32 -0.93 -3.42
C ALA A 115 6.06 -0.19 -4.53
N GLY A 116 6.58 1.00 -4.27
CA GLY A 116 7.45 1.75 -5.17
C GLY A 116 8.73 0.98 -5.50
N GLY A 117 9.43 0.48 -4.47
CA GLY A 117 10.63 -0.34 -4.63
C GLY A 117 10.39 -1.62 -5.43
N ALA A 118 9.30 -2.34 -5.15
CA ALA A 118 8.92 -3.54 -5.88
C ALA A 118 8.63 -3.25 -7.36
N ARG A 119 7.92 -2.15 -7.67
CA ARG A 119 7.67 -1.73 -9.06
C ARG A 119 8.97 -1.36 -9.78
N ALA A 120 9.88 -0.66 -9.11
CA ALA A 120 11.17 -0.29 -9.69
C ALA A 120 12.04 -1.52 -10.00
N ALA A 121 12.11 -2.48 -9.06
CA ALA A 121 12.84 -3.73 -9.25
C ALA A 121 12.25 -4.57 -10.40
N GLU A 122 10.93 -4.68 -10.48
CA GLU A 122 10.27 -5.38 -11.59
C GLU A 122 10.49 -4.63 -12.92
N ALA A 123 10.39 -3.30 -12.95
CA ALA A 123 10.68 -2.52 -14.15
C ALA A 123 12.12 -2.74 -14.66
N GLN A 124 13.11 -2.77 -13.76
CA GLN A 124 14.50 -3.07 -14.11
C GLN A 124 14.61 -4.49 -14.69
N ARG A 125 13.99 -5.48 -14.05
CA ARG A 125 13.97 -6.87 -14.54
C ARG A 125 13.41 -6.98 -15.96
N TRP A 126 12.35 -6.23 -16.27
CA TRP A 126 11.78 -6.17 -17.62
C TRP A 126 12.70 -5.45 -18.62
N ALA A 127 13.35 -4.36 -18.21
CA ALA A 127 14.32 -3.65 -19.03
C ALA A 127 15.50 -4.54 -19.42
N ASP A 128 16.09 -5.25 -18.45
CA ASP A 128 17.20 -6.18 -18.69
C ASP A 128 16.77 -7.31 -19.62
N ALA A 129 15.59 -7.89 -19.39
CA ALA A 129 15.03 -8.92 -20.26
C ALA A 129 14.75 -8.42 -21.69
N PHE A 130 14.39 -7.15 -21.87
CA PHE A 130 14.22 -6.56 -23.20
C PHE A 130 15.55 -6.45 -23.93
N VAL A 131 16.58 -5.90 -23.28
CA VAL A 131 17.95 -5.80 -23.82
C VAL A 131 18.49 -7.19 -24.19
N ASP A 132 18.22 -8.19 -23.34
CA ASP A 132 18.60 -9.58 -23.59
C ASP A 132 17.76 -10.28 -24.66
N GLY A 133 16.67 -9.68 -25.17
CA GLY A 133 15.76 -10.34 -26.11
C GLY A 133 15.03 -11.55 -25.52
N ARG A 134 14.78 -11.54 -24.21
CA ARG A 134 14.07 -12.58 -23.43
C ARG A 134 12.56 -12.33 -23.29
N ILE A 135 12.06 -11.20 -23.80
CA ILE A 135 10.62 -10.92 -23.78
C ILE A 135 9.91 -11.74 -24.85
N ARG A 136 8.90 -12.51 -24.44
CA ARG A 136 8.05 -13.31 -25.33
C ARG A 136 6.60 -12.93 -25.23
N LYS A 137 5.93 -13.04 -26.37
CA LYS A 137 4.50 -12.82 -26.52
C LYS A 137 3.87 -14.14 -26.95
N ARG A 138 2.94 -14.67 -26.16
CA ARG A 138 2.15 -15.85 -26.52
C ARG A 138 0.70 -15.44 -26.72
N ARG A 139 0.04 -16.03 -27.72
CA ARG A 139 -1.42 -15.98 -27.84
C ARG A 139 -2.00 -17.31 -27.39
N SER A 140 -3.00 -17.28 -26.52
CA SER A 140 -3.77 -18.47 -26.13
C SER A 140 -5.19 -18.06 -25.76
N GLY A 141 -6.19 -18.75 -26.30
CA GLY A 141 -7.61 -18.48 -26.05
C GLY A 141 -8.05 -17.03 -26.36
N GLY A 142 -7.52 -16.43 -27.44
CA GLY A 142 -7.81 -15.04 -27.81
C GLY A 142 -7.10 -13.96 -26.98
N ARG A 143 -6.37 -14.34 -25.92
CA ARG A 143 -5.61 -13.41 -25.06
C ARG A 143 -4.14 -13.37 -25.45
N ARG A 144 -3.51 -12.21 -25.27
CA ARG A 144 -2.05 -12.01 -25.42
C ARG A 144 -1.41 -12.02 -24.04
N TYR A 145 -0.41 -12.86 -23.85
CA TYR A 145 0.39 -12.94 -22.64
C TYR A 145 1.82 -12.52 -22.96
N VAL A 146 2.42 -11.72 -22.08
CA VAL A 146 3.83 -11.36 -22.16
C VAL A 146 4.54 -11.98 -20.96
N HIS A 147 5.67 -12.62 -21.19
CA HIS A 147 6.50 -13.18 -20.13
C HIS A 147 7.98 -12.97 -20.45
N ILE A 148 8.80 -13.06 -19.40
CA ILE A 148 10.26 -13.06 -19.49
C ILE A 148 10.71 -14.52 -19.48
N GLU A 149 11.39 -14.94 -20.54
CA GLU A 149 12.13 -16.21 -20.56
C GLU A 149 13.28 -16.19 -19.55
N THR A 150 13.54 -17.34 -18.96
CA THR A 150 14.78 -17.63 -18.24
C THR A 150 15.97 -17.65 -19.20
N PRO A 151 17.20 -17.44 -18.70
CA PRO A 151 18.41 -17.55 -19.52
C PRO A 151 18.53 -18.91 -20.25
N ASP A 152 18.14 -20.00 -19.59
CA ASP A 152 18.22 -21.36 -20.14
C ASP A 152 17.22 -21.57 -21.29
N GLU A 153 15.98 -21.10 -21.14
CA GLU A 153 14.98 -21.12 -22.22
C GLU A 153 15.46 -20.34 -23.45
N LYS A 154 16.14 -19.21 -23.25
CA LYS A 154 16.74 -18.45 -24.36
C LYS A 154 17.88 -19.25 -25.03
N ALA A 155 18.70 -19.95 -24.26
CA ALA A 155 19.83 -20.73 -24.79
C ALA A 155 19.34 -21.92 -25.62
N LEU A 156 18.35 -22.67 -25.13
CA LEU A 156 17.72 -23.78 -25.83
C LEU A 156 17.03 -23.39 -27.14
N ARG A 157 16.63 -22.13 -27.28
CA ARG A 157 16.05 -21.62 -28.53
C ARG A 157 17.10 -21.30 -29.59
N ARG A 158 18.35 -21.04 -29.19
CA ARG A 158 19.45 -20.68 -30.11
C ARG A 158 20.18 -21.89 -30.69
N SER A 159 19.98 -23.07 -30.11
CA SER A 159 20.38 -24.38 -30.67
C SER A 159 19.33 -24.88 -31.66
#